data_AF-A0ABD4DLU5-F1
#
_entry.id   AF-A0ABD4DLU5-F1
#
_cell.length_a   1.000
_cell.length_b   1.000
_cell.length_c   1.000
_cell.angle_alpha   90.00
_cell.angle_beta   90.00
_cell.angle_gamma   90.00
#
_symmetry.space_group_name_H-M   'P 1'
#
loop_
_entity.id
_entity.type
_entity.pdbx_description
1 polymer ?
#
loop_
_entity_poly.entity_id
_entity_poly.type
_entity_poly.pdbx_seq_one_letter_code
_entity_poly.pdbx_strand_id
1 'polypeptide(L)'
;MQIGKKQYLSVSGKSEAGLQLKDESGNEIFLSKLFADPASEIGDEVSVFVYQEEGELKATTEIPYCEVGEYAVLRAVQTLPSGAFMDWGIIKDLFVPYKQQKGKIVEEKRYLVHVYIDEATGLITGTTKFKRNPQYENLDLKKGEKVDLILINETELGWNVVVNKKYIGLVYASDVYKKLYPLNEEIGYIKAIREDGKIDVTLQPEGFENIDSFRQEILDALDDHGGLLYLSDKSSPEEIKDKLQMSKKNFKKAIGGLYKEGVIEILEDKIRLK
;
A
#
# COMPACT_ATOMS: atom_id res chain seq x y z
N MET A 1 -2.37 -19.91 -20.35
CA MET A 1 -3.33 -19.33 -19.38
C MET A 1 -2.57 -18.95 -18.12
N GLN A 2 -2.87 -17.80 -17.53
CA GLN A 2 -2.16 -17.30 -16.35
C GLN A 2 -2.95 -17.63 -15.07
N ILE A 3 -2.41 -18.50 -14.22
CA ILE A 3 -3.07 -18.95 -12.98
C ILE A 3 -2.99 -17.85 -11.92
N GLY A 4 -4.10 -17.57 -11.24
CA GLY A 4 -4.21 -16.56 -10.21
C GLY A 4 -4.08 -15.14 -10.74
N LYS A 5 -4.42 -14.92 -12.02
CA LYS A 5 -4.34 -13.65 -12.73
C LYS A 5 -5.63 -13.36 -13.48
N LYS A 6 -6.00 -12.07 -13.54
CA LYS A 6 -7.04 -11.60 -14.44
C LYS A 6 -6.48 -11.56 -15.86
N GLN A 7 -7.25 -12.08 -16.81
CA GLN A 7 -6.89 -12.10 -18.22
C GLN A 7 -8.14 -12.08 -19.09
N TYR A 8 -7.98 -11.72 -20.36
CA TYR A 8 -9.03 -11.85 -21.35
C TYR A 8 -8.93 -13.22 -22.02
N LEU A 9 -10.04 -13.92 -22.12
CA LEU A 9 -10.17 -15.18 -22.84
C LEU A 9 -11.31 -15.09 -23.84
N SER A 10 -11.18 -15.73 -25.00
CA SER A 10 -12.21 -15.71 -26.04
C SER A 10 -13.23 -16.82 -25.82
N VAL A 11 -14.51 -16.53 -26.05
CA VAL A 11 -15.58 -17.55 -26.01
C VAL A 11 -15.42 -18.50 -27.20
N SER A 12 -15.15 -19.78 -26.93
CA SER A 12 -15.06 -20.84 -27.93
C SER A 12 -16.35 -21.66 -28.06
N GLY A 13 -17.20 -21.65 -27.04
CA GLY A 13 -18.46 -22.39 -27.03
C GLY A 13 -19.45 -21.86 -25.99
N LYS A 14 -20.72 -22.15 -26.19
CA LYS A 14 -21.83 -21.74 -25.32
C LYS A 14 -22.76 -22.91 -25.05
N SER A 15 -23.18 -23.05 -23.81
CA SER A 15 -24.12 -24.08 -23.35
C SER A 15 -25.07 -23.50 -22.29
N GLU A 16 -26.09 -24.25 -21.90
CA GLU A 16 -26.97 -23.87 -20.78
C GLU A 16 -26.23 -23.80 -19.43
N ALA A 17 -25.11 -24.51 -19.29
CA ALA A 17 -24.33 -24.54 -18.06
C ALA A 17 -23.37 -23.35 -17.92
N GLY A 18 -23.01 -22.69 -19.03
CA GLY A 18 -22.01 -21.63 -19.05
C GLY A 18 -21.29 -21.50 -20.40
N LEU A 19 -20.15 -20.81 -20.38
CA LEU A 19 -19.30 -20.55 -21.53
C LEU A 19 -18.03 -21.39 -21.48
N GLN A 20 -17.60 -21.90 -22.63
CA GLN A 20 -16.25 -22.41 -22.83
C GLN A 20 -15.38 -21.25 -23.29
N LEU A 21 -14.29 -20.99 -22.59
CA LEU A 21 -13.33 -19.95 -22.90
C LEU A 21 -12.00 -20.57 -23.31
N LYS A 22 -11.25 -19.89 -24.17
CA LYS A 22 -9.91 -20.32 -24.59
C LYS A 22 -8.90 -19.18 -24.57
N ASP A 23 -7.64 -19.51 -24.30
CA ASP A 23 -6.52 -18.60 -24.53
C ASP A 23 -5.98 -18.71 -25.97
N GLU A 24 -5.02 -17.86 -26.31
CA GLU A 24 -4.37 -17.83 -27.64
C GLU A 24 -3.65 -19.15 -27.99
N SER A 25 -3.21 -19.89 -26.97
CA SER A 25 -2.55 -21.20 -27.12
C SER A 25 -3.55 -22.35 -27.28
N GLY A 26 -4.86 -22.08 -27.22
CA GLY A 26 -5.91 -23.09 -27.34
C GLY A 26 -6.19 -23.86 -26.05
N ASN A 27 -5.65 -23.44 -24.90
CA ASN A 27 -6.04 -24.02 -23.62
C ASN A 27 -7.44 -23.55 -23.26
N GLU A 28 -8.32 -24.47 -22.88
CA GLU A 28 -9.70 -24.15 -22.58
C GLU A 28 -10.01 -24.18 -21.08
N ILE A 29 -10.99 -23.38 -20.66
CA ILE A 29 -11.51 -23.32 -19.30
C ILE A 29 -13.00 -23.03 -19.33
N PHE A 30 -13.73 -23.57 -18.35
CA PHE A 30 -15.17 -23.37 -18.25
C PHE A 30 -15.50 -22.19 -17.32
N LEU A 31 -16.37 -21.29 -17.80
CA LEU A 31 -16.99 -20.22 -17.01
C LEU A 31 -18.45 -20.59 -16.73
N SER A 32 -18.76 -20.85 -15.46
CA SER A 32 -20.13 -21.16 -15.02
C SER A 32 -21.11 -20.06 -15.42
N LYS A 33 -22.34 -20.44 -15.78
CA LYS A 33 -23.45 -19.50 -16.04
C LYS A 33 -23.74 -18.52 -14.90
N LEU A 34 -23.30 -18.85 -13.68
CA LEU A 34 -23.42 -17.95 -12.51
C LEU A 34 -22.60 -16.67 -12.70
N PHE A 35 -21.54 -16.72 -13.50
CA PHE A 35 -20.58 -15.64 -13.71
C PHE A 35 -20.55 -15.14 -15.16
N ALA A 36 -21.14 -15.90 -16.09
CA ALA A 36 -21.20 -15.53 -17.50
C ALA A 36 -22.29 -14.48 -17.77
N ASP A 37 -22.00 -13.55 -18.69
CA ASP A 37 -23.04 -12.70 -19.26
C ASP A 37 -23.89 -13.55 -20.24
N PRO A 38 -25.23 -13.65 -20.03
CA PRO A 38 -26.11 -14.38 -20.93
C PRO A 38 -26.06 -13.86 -22.39
N ALA A 39 -25.70 -12.59 -22.59
CA ALA A 39 -25.58 -11.96 -23.90
C ALA A 39 -24.30 -12.34 -24.65
N SER A 40 -23.29 -12.92 -24.00
CA SER A 40 -22.02 -13.26 -24.68
C SER A 40 -22.21 -14.23 -25.84
N GLU A 41 -21.51 -13.96 -26.94
CA GLU A 41 -21.51 -14.75 -28.16
C GLU A 41 -20.14 -15.41 -28.39
N ILE A 42 -20.10 -16.42 -29.27
CA ILE A 42 -18.84 -17.07 -29.66
C ILE A 42 -17.96 -16.05 -30.37
N GLY A 43 -16.71 -15.94 -29.94
CA GLY A 43 -15.76 -14.95 -30.43
C GLY A 43 -15.59 -13.73 -29.53
N ASP A 44 -16.51 -13.48 -28.59
CA ASP A 44 -16.38 -12.40 -27.63
C ASP A 44 -15.18 -12.61 -26.69
N GLU A 45 -14.60 -11.52 -26.21
CA GLU A 45 -13.58 -11.55 -25.16
C GLU A 45 -14.21 -11.30 -23.79
N VAL A 46 -13.92 -12.18 -22.84
CA VAL A 46 -14.40 -12.08 -21.47
C VAL A 46 -13.20 -11.91 -20.54
N SER A 47 -13.26 -10.88 -19.69
CA SER A 47 -12.26 -10.68 -18.64
C SER A 47 -12.58 -11.58 -17.45
N VAL A 48 -11.70 -12.54 -17.18
CA VAL A 48 -11.90 -13.52 -16.10
C VAL A 48 -10.67 -13.62 -15.22
N PHE A 49 -10.91 -13.93 -13.95
CA PHE A 49 -9.88 -14.39 -13.03
C PHE A 49 -9.81 -15.92 -13.07
N VAL A 50 -8.61 -16.46 -13.30
CA VAL A 50 -8.40 -17.92 -13.33
C VAL A 50 -7.84 -18.38 -12.00
N TYR A 51 -8.53 -19.32 -11.35
CA TYR A 51 -8.18 -19.85 -10.04
C TYR A 51 -8.21 -21.38 -10.03
N GLN A 52 -7.79 -21.99 -8.93
CA GLN A 52 -7.82 -23.44 -8.76
C GLN A 52 -8.89 -23.86 -7.77
N GLU A 53 -9.60 -24.94 -8.09
CA GLU A 53 -10.53 -25.60 -7.19
C GLU A 53 -10.39 -27.11 -7.33
N GLU A 54 -10.12 -27.79 -6.21
CA GLU A 54 -9.93 -29.26 -6.17
C GLU A 54 -8.85 -29.77 -7.16
N GLY A 55 -7.88 -28.91 -7.50
CA GLY A 55 -6.78 -29.23 -8.43
C GLY A 55 -7.08 -28.88 -9.90
N GLU A 56 -8.29 -28.45 -10.23
CA GLU A 56 -8.67 -28.03 -11.58
C GLU A 56 -8.71 -26.51 -11.72
N LEU A 57 -8.43 -26.01 -12.93
CA LEU A 57 -8.56 -24.59 -13.24
C LEU A 57 -10.03 -24.23 -13.47
N LYS A 58 -10.46 -23.14 -12.83
CA LYS A 58 -11.78 -22.53 -13.03
C LYS A 58 -11.65 -21.04 -13.32
N ALA A 59 -12.66 -20.49 -13.97
CA ALA A 59 -12.75 -19.07 -14.28
C ALA A 59 -13.95 -18.44 -13.56
N THR A 60 -13.79 -17.19 -13.14
CA THR A 60 -14.88 -16.33 -12.64
C THR A 60 -14.73 -14.91 -13.18
N THR A 61 -15.84 -14.19 -13.32
CA THR A 61 -15.84 -12.75 -13.63
C THR A 61 -15.83 -11.88 -12.38
N GLU A 62 -15.91 -12.51 -11.20
CA GLU A 62 -15.71 -11.84 -9.92
C GLU A 62 -14.30 -11.25 -9.83
N ILE A 63 -14.17 -10.16 -9.05
CA ILE A 63 -12.92 -9.43 -8.93
C ILE A 63 -12.28 -9.78 -7.58
N PRO A 64 -11.16 -10.51 -7.56
CA PRO A 64 -10.49 -10.82 -6.30
C PRO A 64 -9.88 -9.54 -5.70
N TYR A 65 -9.72 -9.52 -4.38
CA TYR A 65 -9.04 -8.42 -3.69
C TYR A 65 -7.55 -8.32 -4.06
N CYS A 66 -6.93 -9.43 -4.49
CA CYS A 66 -5.54 -9.52 -4.94
C CYS A 66 -5.31 -10.69 -5.88
N GLU A 67 -4.32 -10.56 -6.74
CA GLU A 67 -3.83 -11.62 -7.61
C GLU A 67 -2.60 -12.35 -7.03
N VAL A 68 -2.20 -13.46 -7.65
CA VAL A 68 -0.91 -14.10 -7.36
C VAL A 68 0.23 -13.09 -7.54
N GLY A 69 1.15 -13.06 -6.58
CA GLY A 69 2.25 -12.10 -6.49
C GLY A 69 1.89 -10.83 -5.72
N GLU A 70 0.62 -10.59 -5.42
CA GLU A 70 0.16 -9.38 -4.74
C GLU A 70 -0.12 -9.59 -3.25
N TYR A 71 -0.16 -8.48 -2.53
CA TYR A 71 -0.57 -8.37 -1.14
C TYR A 71 -1.95 -7.73 -1.05
N ALA A 72 -2.79 -8.20 -0.13
CA ALA A 72 -4.01 -7.51 0.27
C ALA A 72 -4.37 -7.77 1.73
N VAL A 73 -5.21 -6.89 2.27
CA VAL A 73 -5.82 -7.08 3.58
C VAL A 73 -7.06 -7.94 3.42
N LEU A 74 -7.00 -9.18 3.91
CA LEU A 74 -8.09 -10.14 3.79
C LEU A 74 -8.69 -10.45 5.17
N ARG A 75 -10.01 -10.66 5.22
CA ARG A 75 -10.73 -11.10 6.43
C ARG A 75 -10.66 -12.63 6.53
N ALA A 76 -10.38 -13.15 7.72
CA ALA A 76 -10.43 -14.59 7.97
C ALA A 76 -11.90 -15.05 8.08
N VAL A 77 -12.32 -15.96 7.20
CA VAL A 77 -13.68 -16.51 7.16
C VAL A 77 -13.79 -17.74 8.06
N GLN A 78 -12.76 -18.60 8.04
CA GLN A 78 -12.75 -19.84 8.82
C GLN A 78 -11.34 -20.20 9.24
N THR A 79 -11.20 -20.81 10.42
CA THR A 79 -9.94 -21.35 10.91
C THR A 79 -10.03 -22.86 11.16
N LEU A 80 -8.97 -23.58 10.79
CA LEU A 80 -8.81 -25.02 11.00
C LEU A 80 -7.42 -25.31 11.61
N PRO A 81 -7.18 -26.51 12.18
CA PRO A 81 -5.84 -26.89 12.64
C PRO A 81 -4.78 -26.84 11.53
N SER A 82 -5.17 -27.06 10.27
CA SER A 82 -4.28 -27.03 9.11
C SER A 82 -3.95 -25.62 8.62
N GLY A 83 -4.77 -24.61 8.91
CA GLY A 83 -4.62 -23.27 8.36
C GLY A 83 -5.87 -22.40 8.54
N ALA A 84 -6.01 -21.38 7.71
CA ALA A 84 -7.17 -20.48 7.71
C ALA A 84 -7.62 -20.19 6.28
N PHE A 85 -8.91 -19.97 6.10
CA PHE A 85 -9.52 -19.51 4.86
C PHE A 85 -9.78 -18.01 4.95
N MET A 86 -9.32 -17.29 3.94
CA MET A 86 -9.36 -15.84 3.85
C MET A 86 -10.29 -15.43 2.72
N ASP A 87 -11.17 -14.47 2.99
CA ASP A 87 -12.08 -13.88 2.01
C ASP A 87 -11.27 -13.28 0.86
N TRP A 88 -11.31 -13.92 -0.31
CA TRP A 88 -10.50 -13.53 -1.46
C TRP A 88 -11.23 -12.55 -2.40
N GLY A 89 -12.51 -12.27 -2.14
CA GLY A 89 -13.36 -11.43 -3.00
C GLY A 89 -13.97 -12.18 -4.20
N ILE A 90 -13.82 -13.51 -4.25
CA ILE A 90 -14.48 -14.40 -5.21
C ILE A 90 -15.18 -15.52 -4.45
N ILE A 91 -15.97 -16.35 -5.13
CA ILE A 91 -16.69 -17.49 -4.54
C ILE A 91 -15.82 -18.47 -3.73
N LYS A 92 -14.51 -18.49 -4.00
CA LYS A 92 -13.53 -19.31 -3.31
C LYS A 92 -12.68 -18.50 -2.33
N ASP A 93 -12.61 -18.97 -1.09
CA ASP A 93 -11.68 -18.44 -0.10
C ASP A 93 -10.23 -18.89 -0.36
N LEU A 94 -9.28 -17.99 -0.09
CA LEU A 94 -7.85 -18.26 -0.17
C LEU A 94 -7.36 -19.00 1.07
N PHE A 95 -6.76 -20.18 0.90
CA PHE A 95 -6.19 -20.92 2.02
C PHE A 95 -4.80 -20.42 2.41
N VAL A 96 -4.58 -20.17 3.71
CA VAL A 96 -3.31 -19.81 4.34
C VAL A 96 -2.89 -20.93 5.31
N PRO A 97 -1.92 -21.79 4.95
CA PRO A 97 -1.46 -22.90 5.76
C PRO A 97 -0.92 -22.42 7.11
N TYR A 98 -1.11 -23.21 8.17
CA TYR A 98 -0.63 -22.87 9.52
C TYR A 98 0.86 -22.51 9.56
N LYS A 99 1.69 -23.23 8.80
CA LYS A 99 3.14 -22.96 8.70
C LYS A 99 3.46 -21.60 8.06
N GLN A 100 2.54 -21.03 7.29
CA GLN A 100 2.64 -19.72 6.63
C GLN A 100 1.98 -18.58 7.43
N GLN A 101 1.47 -18.87 8.64
CA GLN A 101 0.87 -17.86 9.52
C GLN A 101 1.88 -17.30 10.51
N LYS A 102 2.16 -15.99 10.47
CA LYS A 102 3.09 -15.31 11.39
C LYS A 102 2.68 -15.46 12.86
N GLY A 103 1.38 -15.51 13.10
CA GLY A 103 0.76 -15.88 14.38
C GLY A 103 -0.61 -16.49 14.11
N LYS A 104 -1.26 -17.03 15.15
CA LYS A 104 -2.58 -17.66 15.01
C LYS A 104 -3.58 -16.69 14.40
N ILE A 105 -4.14 -17.06 13.25
CA ILE A 105 -5.26 -16.33 12.64
C ILE A 105 -6.53 -16.60 13.46
N VAL A 106 -7.33 -15.54 13.61
CA VAL A 106 -8.61 -15.52 14.31
C VAL A 106 -9.68 -15.10 13.31
N GLU A 107 -10.79 -15.84 13.27
CA GLU A 107 -11.96 -15.56 12.43
C GLU A 107 -12.45 -14.13 12.62
N GLU A 108 -13.04 -13.58 11.55
CA GLU A 108 -13.54 -12.21 11.42
C GLU A 108 -12.49 -11.09 11.54
N LYS A 109 -11.25 -11.40 11.91
CA LYS A 109 -10.15 -10.42 11.90
C LYS A 109 -9.52 -10.30 10.51
N ARG A 110 -8.87 -9.15 10.28
CA ARG A 110 -8.19 -8.82 9.04
C ARG A 110 -6.68 -9.00 9.17
N TYR A 111 -6.04 -9.46 8.11
CA TYR A 111 -4.61 -9.71 8.04
C TYR A 111 -4.07 -9.29 6.68
N LEU A 112 -2.85 -8.77 6.65
CA LEU A 112 -2.11 -8.60 5.41
C LEU A 112 -1.62 -9.98 4.93
N VAL A 113 -2.05 -10.39 3.75
CA VAL A 113 -1.72 -11.68 3.12
C VAL A 113 -1.01 -11.41 1.81
N HIS A 114 0.06 -12.16 1.54
CA HIS A 114 0.70 -12.24 0.23
C HIS A 114 0.24 -13.52 -0.46
N VAL A 115 -0.21 -13.42 -1.71
CA VAL A 115 -0.69 -14.56 -2.50
C VAL A 115 0.42 -15.06 -3.39
N TYR A 116 0.64 -16.37 -3.42
CA TYR A 116 1.67 -17.00 -4.24
C TYR A 116 1.22 -18.40 -4.69
N ILE A 117 1.94 -18.96 -5.66
CA ILE A 117 1.79 -20.38 -6.04
C ILE A 117 2.85 -21.15 -5.26
N ASP A 118 2.43 -22.10 -4.45
CA ASP A 118 3.33 -22.98 -3.72
C ASP A 118 4.03 -23.93 -4.70
N GLU A 119 5.36 -23.81 -4.81
CA GLU A 119 6.14 -24.56 -5.82
C GLU A 119 6.04 -26.08 -5.65
N ALA A 120 5.87 -26.56 -4.42
CA ALA A 120 5.82 -27.99 -4.14
C ALA A 120 4.48 -28.62 -4.55
N THR A 121 3.38 -27.88 -4.41
CA THR A 121 2.02 -28.38 -4.67
C THR A 121 1.41 -27.85 -5.97
N GLY A 122 1.95 -26.76 -6.52
CA GLY A 122 1.38 -26.04 -7.65
C GLY A 122 0.07 -25.32 -7.33
N LEU A 123 -0.29 -25.18 -6.05
CA LEU A 123 -1.55 -24.58 -5.61
C LEU A 123 -1.38 -23.10 -5.27
N ILE A 124 -2.37 -22.28 -5.64
CA ILE A 124 -2.48 -20.91 -5.13
C ILE A 124 -2.76 -20.95 -3.62
N THR A 125 -1.95 -20.22 -2.86
CA THR A 125 -2.07 -20.12 -1.41
C THR A 125 -1.63 -18.74 -0.92
N GLY A 126 -1.86 -18.45 0.36
CA GLY A 126 -1.44 -17.20 0.98
C GLY A 126 -0.45 -17.40 2.11
N THR A 127 0.29 -16.33 2.44
CA THR A 127 1.16 -16.26 3.62
C THR A 127 1.02 -14.93 4.34
N THR A 128 1.09 -14.96 5.67
CA THR A 128 1.30 -13.75 6.49
C THR A 128 2.75 -13.65 6.98
N LYS A 129 3.59 -14.63 6.60
CA LYS A 129 5.04 -14.67 6.83
C LYS A 129 5.78 -14.24 5.58
N PHE A 130 6.04 -12.94 5.47
CA PHE A 130 6.89 -12.38 4.43
C PHE A 130 8.06 -11.62 5.04
N LYS A 131 9.14 -11.49 4.27
CA LYS A 131 10.28 -10.64 4.65
C LYS A 131 9.81 -9.20 4.76
N ARG A 132 10.26 -8.49 5.80
CA ARG A 132 9.93 -7.07 5.98
C ARG A 132 10.70 -6.17 5.03
N ASN A 133 11.92 -6.56 4.68
CA ASN A 133 12.82 -5.78 3.83
C ASN A 133 13.29 -6.62 2.63
N PRO A 134 12.38 -6.98 1.72
CA PRO A 134 12.76 -7.59 0.45
C PRO A 134 13.61 -6.61 -0.38
N GLN A 135 14.52 -7.15 -1.16
CA GLN A 135 15.28 -6.41 -2.17
C GLN A 135 14.65 -6.74 -3.52
N TYR A 136 14.35 -5.70 -4.29
CA TYR A 136 13.72 -5.84 -5.59
C TYR A 136 14.69 -5.41 -6.69
N GLU A 137 14.66 -6.14 -7.80
CA GLU A 137 15.33 -5.79 -9.03
C GLU A 137 14.29 -5.35 -10.07
N ASN A 138 14.67 -4.48 -11.01
CA ASN A 138 13.83 -4.05 -12.12
C ASN A 138 12.44 -3.53 -11.68
N LEU A 139 12.43 -2.63 -10.70
CA LEU A 139 11.21 -1.98 -10.23
C LEU A 139 10.59 -1.10 -11.32
N ASP A 140 9.31 -1.35 -11.62
CA ASP A 140 8.50 -0.47 -12.47
C ASP A 140 7.89 0.66 -11.64
N LEU A 141 8.77 1.46 -11.03
CA LEU A 141 8.43 2.61 -10.19
C LEU A 141 9.38 3.77 -10.51
N LYS A 142 8.87 5.00 -10.44
CA LYS A 142 9.66 6.21 -10.68
C LYS A 142 9.59 7.16 -9.49
N LYS A 143 10.67 7.90 -9.26
CA LYS A 143 10.68 8.98 -8.27
C LYS A 143 9.54 9.97 -8.53
N GLY A 144 8.80 10.33 -7.48
CA GLY A 144 7.65 11.23 -7.52
C GLY A 144 6.34 10.58 -7.98
N GLU A 145 6.36 9.31 -8.40
CA GLU A 145 5.17 8.58 -8.81
C GLU A 145 4.18 8.44 -7.66
N LYS A 146 2.90 8.70 -7.93
CA LYS A 146 1.79 8.50 -7.00
C LYS A 146 1.47 7.02 -6.92
N VAL A 147 1.38 6.48 -5.71
CA VAL A 147 1.20 5.05 -5.45
C VAL A 147 0.16 4.78 -4.37
N ASP A 148 -0.50 3.64 -4.46
CA ASP A 148 -1.40 3.15 -3.43
C ASP A 148 -0.60 2.39 -2.37
N LEU A 149 -0.91 2.65 -1.10
CA LEU A 149 -0.23 2.08 0.04
C LEU A 149 -1.17 1.24 0.88
N ILE A 150 -0.68 0.11 1.41
CA ILE A 150 -1.29 -0.58 2.56
C ILE A 150 -0.32 -0.47 3.74
N LEU A 151 -0.76 0.13 4.83
CA LEU A 151 0.05 0.28 6.03
C LEU A 151 0.24 -1.08 6.73
N ILE A 152 1.49 -1.49 6.97
CA ILE A 152 1.79 -2.79 7.59
C ILE A 152 1.92 -2.65 9.10
N ASN A 153 2.96 -1.94 9.55
CA ASN A 153 3.27 -1.75 10.96
C ASN A 153 4.26 -0.59 11.15
N GLU A 154 4.24 -0.02 12.34
CA GLU A 154 5.23 0.95 12.80
C GLU A 154 6.50 0.26 13.30
N THR A 155 7.63 0.95 13.15
CA THR A 155 8.97 0.60 13.61
C THR A 155 9.71 1.88 14.02
N GLU A 156 10.89 1.76 14.63
CA GLU A 156 11.72 2.92 15.00
C GLU A 156 12.11 3.80 13.79
N LEU A 157 12.24 3.23 12.60
CA LEU A 157 12.55 3.99 11.38
C LEU A 157 11.33 4.71 10.79
N GLY A 158 10.11 4.26 11.15
CA GLY A 158 8.86 4.69 10.54
C GLY A 158 7.95 3.50 10.21
N TRP A 159 7.17 3.63 9.14
CA TRP A 159 6.09 2.71 8.78
C TRP A 159 6.47 1.85 7.57
N ASN A 160 6.43 0.52 7.74
CA ASN A 160 6.48 -0.37 6.59
C ASN A 160 5.14 -0.31 5.86
N VAL A 161 5.19 -0.23 4.53
CA VAL A 161 4.02 -0.12 3.67
C VAL A 161 4.13 -1.08 2.50
N VAL A 162 3.02 -1.64 2.04
CA VAL A 162 2.96 -2.26 0.71
C VAL A 162 2.67 -1.18 -0.31
N VAL A 163 3.44 -1.10 -1.38
CA VAL A 163 3.30 -0.19 -2.51
C VAL A 163 2.68 -0.93 -3.69
N ASN A 164 1.58 -0.39 -4.24
CA ASN A 164 0.84 -0.91 -5.40
C ASN A 164 0.57 -2.42 -5.31
N LYS A 165 0.23 -2.90 -4.11
CA LYS A 165 0.02 -4.32 -3.78
C LYS A 165 1.21 -5.25 -4.07
N LYS A 166 2.39 -4.77 -4.47
CA LYS A 166 3.49 -5.62 -4.99
C LYS A 166 4.76 -5.53 -4.17
N TYR A 167 5.12 -4.33 -3.75
CA TYR A 167 6.42 -4.07 -3.17
C TYR A 167 6.31 -3.65 -1.70
N ILE A 168 7.31 -3.93 -0.89
CA ILE A 168 7.39 -3.36 0.46
C ILE A 168 8.33 -2.16 0.44
N GLY A 169 7.83 -1.03 0.93
CA GLY A 169 8.58 0.20 1.12
C GLY A 169 8.52 0.70 2.56
N LEU A 170 9.17 1.83 2.79
CA LEU A 170 9.25 2.49 4.10
C LEU A 170 8.85 3.96 3.98
N VAL A 171 7.89 4.37 4.82
CA VAL A 171 7.64 5.79 5.12
C VAL A 171 8.42 6.14 6.38
N TYR A 172 9.34 7.09 6.28
CA TYR A 172 10.15 7.51 7.44
C TYR A 172 9.32 8.18 8.52
N ALA A 173 9.66 7.97 9.80
CA ALA A 173 8.97 8.62 10.92
C ALA A 173 8.95 10.16 10.79
N SER A 174 10.03 10.73 10.25
CA SER A 174 10.14 12.18 9.96
C SER A 174 9.15 12.69 8.91
N ASP A 175 8.59 11.80 8.10
CA ASP A 175 7.68 12.11 6.99
C ASP A 175 6.22 11.76 7.35
N VAL A 176 5.94 11.35 8.60
CA VAL A 176 4.61 11.02 9.11
C VAL A 176 4.07 12.17 9.97
N TYR A 177 3.07 12.87 9.45
CA TYR A 177 2.46 14.05 10.11
C TYR A 177 0.98 13.85 10.46
N LYS A 178 0.51 12.61 10.38
CA LYS A 178 -0.85 12.23 10.74
C LYS A 178 -0.83 10.89 11.45
N LYS A 179 -1.88 10.62 12.22
CA LYS A 179 -2.04 9.31 12.85
C LYS A 179 -2.33 8.26 11.79
N LEU A 180 -1.52 7.21 11.78
CA LEU A 180 -1.63 6.07 10.88
C LEU A 180 -2.11 4.85 11.65
N TYR A 181 -2.77 3.93 10.94
CA TYR A 181 -3.29 2.70 11.52
C TYR A 181 -2.89 1.51 10.65
N PRO A 182 -2.43 0.38 11.24
CA PRO A 182 -2.13 -0.82 10.48
C PRO A 182 -3.34 -1.30 9.67
N LEU A 183 -3.05 -1.86 8.49
CA LEU A 183 -4.01 -2.40 7.52
C LEU A 183 -4.92 -1.36 6.85
N ASN A 184 -4.74 -0.07 7.11
CA ASN A 184 -5.42 0.97 6.35
C ASN A 184 -4.73 1.21 5.01
N GLU A 185 -5.52 1.66 4.04
CA GLU A 185 -5.03 2.12 2.75
C GLU A 185 -4.73 3.62 2.80
N GLU A 186 -3.68 4.02 2.08
CA GLU A 186 -3.23 5.40 1.98
C GLU A 186 -2.72 5.70 0.57
N ILE A 187 -2.63 6.98 0.22
CA ILE A 187 -1.92 7.42 -0.97
C ILE A 187 -0.54 7.91 -0.57
N GLY A 188 0.47 7.50 -1.32
CA GLY A 188 1.84 7.99 -1.17
C GLY A 188 2.50 8.35 -2.49
N TYR A 189 3.76 8.73 -2.38
CA TYR A 189 4.62 9.04 -3.52
C TYR A 189 5.99 8.42 -3.31
N ILE A 190 6.59 7.92 -4.39
CA ILE A 190 7.95 7.35 -4.35
C ILE A 190 8.95 8.48 -4.08
N LYS A 191 9.60 8.46 -2.91
CA LYS A 191 10.63 9.42 -2.52
C LYS A 191 11.97 9.06 -3.16
N ALA A 192 12.35 7.79 -3.06
CA ALA A 192 13.59 7.29 -3.65
C ALA A 192 13.50 5.77 -3.86
N ILE A 193 14.19 5.29 -4.89
CA ILE A 193 14.51 3.87 -5.07
C ILE A 193 16.02 3.77 -4.86
N ARG A 194 16.42 3.00 -3.85
CA ARG A 194 17.82 2.89 -3.43
C ARG A 194 18.57 1.89 -4.29
N GLU A 195 19.89 2.01 -4.31
CA GLU A 195 20.78 1.05 -4.99
C GLU A 195 20.62 -0.39 -4.46
N ASP A 196 20.24 -0.55 -3.19
CA ASP A 196 19.98 -1.86 -2.57
C ASP A 196 18.56 -2.40 -2.85
N GLY A 197 17.80 -1.77 -3.74
CA GLY A 197 16.46 -2.18 -4.13
C GLY A 197 15.35 -1.85 -3.13
N LYS A 198 15.66 -1.10 -2.07
CA LYS A 198 14.65 -0.61 -1.12
C LYS A 198 13.92 0.62 -1.65
N ILE A 199 12.66 0.76 -1.24
CA ILE A 199 11.76 1.82 -1.69
C ILE A 199 11.43 2.73 -0.51
N ASP A 200 11.80 4.00 -0.64
CA ASP A 200 11.40 5.05 0.29
C ASP A 200 10.14 5.74 -0.25
N VAL A 201 9.18 5.95 0.63
CA VAL A 201 7.87 6.49 0.32
C VAL A 201 7.58 7.69 1.21
N THR A 202 6.86 8.67 0.69
CA THR A 202 6.33 9.81 1.43
C THR A 202 4.81 9.87 1.29
N LEU A 203 4.11 10.38 2.30
CA LEU A 203 2.66 10.57 2.27
C LEU A 203 2.23 11.89 1.59
N GLN A 204 3.20 12.67 1.12
CA GLN A 204 2.99 13.96 0.45
C GLN A 204 3.94 14.08 -0.76
N PRO A 205 3.56 14.81 -1.83
CA PRO A 205 4.44 15.04 -2.96
C PRO A 205 5.74 15.74 -2.56
N GLU A 206 6.85 15.49 -3.27
CA GLU A 206 8.08 16.24 -3.06
C GLU A 206 7.85 17.75 -3.27
N GLY A 207 8.40 18.57 -2.37
CA GLY A 207 8.24 20.03 -2.40
C GLY A 207 6.97 20.55 -1.68
N PHE A 208 6.00 19.68 -1.40
CA PHE A 208 5.00 19.90 -0.35
C PHE A 208 5.65 19.59 1.00
N GLU A 209 6.58 20.46 1.41
CA GLU A 209 7.00 20.51 2.82
C GLU A 209 5.80 20.99 3.62
N ASN A 210 5.40 20.21 4.63
CA ASN A 210 4.28 20.44 5.51
C ASN A 210 4.50 21.73 6.31
N ILE A 211 4.23 22.87 5.67
CA ILE A 211 4.40 24.19 6.27
C ILE A 211 3.65 24.21 7.60
N ASP A 212 2.49 23.56 7.66
CA ASP A 212 1.66 23.50 8.85
C ASP A 212 2.29 22.74 10.03
N SER A 213 3.11 21.68 9.81
CA SER A 213 3.82 21.03 10.93
C SER A 213 4.95 21.91 11.45
N PHE A 214 5.75 22.51 10.57
CA PHE A 214 6.80 23.44 10.97
C PHE A 214 6.23 24.71 11.60
N ARG A 215 5.04 25.15 11.17
CA ARG A 215 4.30 26.24 11.82
C ARG A 215 3.88 25.84 13.22
N GLN A 216 3.35 24.64 13.41
CA GLN A 216 2.96 24.16 14.73
C GLN A 216 4.17 24.03 15.66
N GLU A 217 5.28 23.44 15.20
CA GLU A 217 6.53 23.36 15.98
C GLU A 217 7.04 24.74 16.41
N ILE A 218 6.92 25.75 15.54
CA ILE A 218 7.29 27.14 15.87
C ILE A 218 6.32 27.74 16.90
N LEU A 219 5.02 27.46 16.79
CA LEU A 219 4.02 27.93 17.75
C LEU A 219 4.21 27.28 19.13
N ASP A 220 4.43 25.97 19.17
CA ASP A 220 4.70 25.24 20.41
C ASP A 220 5.99 25.77 21.07
N ALA A 221 7.05 25.98 20.29
CA ALA A 221 8.30 26.56 20.79
C ALA A 221 8.13 28.02 21.25
N LEU A 222 7.26 28.81 20.61
CA LEU A 222 6.92 30.16 21.07
C LEU A 222 6.19 30.10 22.40
N ASP A 223 5.18 29.25 22.53
CA ASP A 223 4.39 29.09 23.77
C ASP A 223 5.28 28.64 24.94
N ASP A 224 6.15 27.66 24.72
CA ASP A 224 7.11 27.16 25.71
C ASP A 224 8.10 28.23 26.20
N HIS A 225 8.37 29.24 25.36
CA HIS A 225 9.29 30.35 25.66
C HIS A 225 8.56 31.68 25.96
N GLY A 226 7.30 31.61 26.40
CA GLY A 226 6.53 32.78 26.82
C GLY A 226 6.19 33.75 25.68
N GLY A 227 5.98 33.20 24.49
CA GLY A 227 5.65 33.91 23.27
C GLY A 227 6.84 34.56 22.56
N LEU A 228 8.09 34.20 22.90
CA LEU A 228 9.29 34.83 22.32
C LEU A 228 10.38 33.82 21.98
N LEU A 229 10.84 33.83 20.72
CA LEU A 229 11.99 33.04 20.28
C LEU A 229 13.07 33.96 19.69
N TYR A 230 14.28 33.89 20.22
CA TYR A 230 15.48 34.54 19.66
C TYR A 230 16.00 33.77 18.44
N LEU A 231 15.18 33.77 17.40
CA LEU A 231 15.44 33.31 16.05
C LEU A 231 14.71 34.24 15.08
N SER A 232 15.34 34.59 13.97
CA SER A 232 14.72 35.35 12.88
C SER A 232 15.13 34.78 11.53
N ASP A 233 14.59 35.33 10.45
CA ASP A 233 14.95 34.90 9.09
C ASP A 233 16.44 35.14 8.75
N LYS A 234 17.12 35.97 9.55
CA LYS A 234 18.57 36.24 9.52
C LYS A 234 19.40 35.19 10.26
N SER A 235 18.83 34.45 11.22
CA SER A 235 19.55 33.43 12.00
C SER A 235 20.24 32.40 11.12
N SER A 236 21.39 31.91 11.56
CA SER A 236 22.17 30.92 10.82
C SER A 236 21.42 29.58 10.70
N PRO A 237 21.72 28.76 9.68
CA PRO A 237 21.15 27.42 9.57
C PRO A 237 21.42 26.54 10.80
N GLU A 238 22.58 26.71 11.43
CA GLU A 238 23.00 25.98 12.63
C GLU A 238 22.14 26.36 13.83
N GLU A 239 21.96 27.65 14.11
CA GLU A 239 21.10 28.12 15.21
C GLU A 239 19.64 27.66 15.09
N ILE A 240 19.09 27.68 13.87
CA ILE A 240 17.71 27.22 13.60
C ILE A 240 17.62 25.71 13.79
N LYS A 241 18.62 24.97 13.31
CA LYS A 241 18.66 23.52 13.45
C LYS A 241 18.81 23.11 14.92
N ASP A 242 19.67 23.77 15.68
CA ASP A 242 19.92 23.43 17.08
C ASP A 242 18.67 23.64 17.94
N LYS A 243 17.95 24.76 17.74
CA LYS A 243 16.76 25.10 18.53
C LYS A 243 15.47 24.43 18.08
N LEU A 244 15.26 24.29 16.77
CA LEU A 244 13.97 23.85 16.20
C LEU A 244 14.06 22.57 15.38
N GLN A 245 15.26 21.98 15.24
CA GLN A 245 15.48 20.73 14.48
C GLN A 245 14.97 20.78 13.02
N MET A 246 14.81 21.98 12.46
CA MET A 246 14.33 22.19 11.09
C MET A 246 15.33 22.96 10.24
N SER A 247 15.19 22.87 8.91
CA SER A 247 16.05 23.61 7.99
C SER A 247 15.71 25.09 7.97
N LYS A 248 16.71 25.96 7.68
CA LYS A 248 16.48 27.41 7.49
C LYS A 248 15.43 27.70 6.41
N LYS A 249 15.35 26.86 5.38
CA LYS A 249 14.33 26.98 4.31
C LYS A 249 12.92 26.76 4.87
N ASN A 250 12.71 25.69 5.65
CA ASN A 250 11.41 25.37 6.26
C ASN A 250 11.01 26.44 7.27
N PHE A 251 11.97 26.85 8.12
CA PHE A 251 11.77 27.93 9.08
C PHE A 251 11.30 29.23 8.42
N LYS A 252 11.99 29.71 7.37
CA LYS A 252 11.58 30.93 6.64
C LYS A 252 10.19 30.82 6.03
N LYS A 253 9.85 29.64 5.50
CA LYS A 253 8.53 29.37 4.90
C LYS A 253 7.43 29.38 5.95
N ALA A 254 7.68 28.78 7.12
CA ALA A 254 6.75 28.68 8.23
C ALA A 254 6.50 30.04 8.92
N ILE A 255 7.56 30.78 9.31
CA ILE A 255 7.39 32.12 9.90
C ILE A 255 6.73 33.09 8.92
N GLY A 256 7.02 32.96 7.61
CA GLY A 256 6.41 33.78 6.58
C GLY A 256 4.89 33.54 6.44
N GLY A 257 4.44 32.30 6.65
CA GLY A 257 3.01 31.97 6.74
C GLY A 257 2.36 32.56 7.99
N LEU A 258 2.94 32.31 9.18
CA LEU A 258 2.44 32.83 10.45
C LEU A 258 2.37 34.36 10.52
N TYR A 259 3.35 35.04 9.91
CA TYR A 259 3.37 36.50 9.81
C TYR A 259 2.22 37.04 8.94
N LYS A 260 1.98 36.41 7.78
CA LYS A 260 0.88 36.80 6.87
C LYS A 260 -0.49 36.63 7.52
N GLU A 261 -0.65 35.62 8.37
CA GLU A 261 -1.88 35.36 9.13
C GLU A 261 -2.00 36.24 10.38
N GLY A 262 -0.97 37.02 10.72
CA GLY A 262 -0.99 37.93 11.85
C GLY A 262 -0.83 37.24 13.22
N VAL A 263 -0.40 35.98 13.25
CA VAL A 263 -0.18 35.21 14.48
C VAL A 263 1.11 35.61 15.18
N ILE A 264 2.13 35.99 14.40
CA ILE A 264 3.44 36.40 14.93
C ILE A 264 3.88 37.76 14.37
N GLU A 265 4.83 38.36 15.06
CA GLU A 265 5.64 39.48 14.61
C GLU A 265 7.08 39.01 14.38
N ILE A 266 7.66 39.38 13.23
CA ILE A 266 9.06 39.10 12.91
C ILE A 266 9.85 40.39 13.15
N LEU A 267 10.74 40.35 14.15
CA LEU A 267 11.69 41.42 14.48
C LEU A 267 13.08 41.06 13.91
N GLU A 268 14.06 41.94 14.10
CA GLU A 268 15.39 41.79 13.49
C GLU A 268 16.13 40.52 13.94
N ASP A 269 16.07 40.18 15.23
CA ASP A 269 16.81 39.10 15.88
C ASP A 269 15.90 38.04 16.52
N LYS A 270 14.58 38.21 16.45
CA LYS A 270 13.60 37.36 17.13
C LYS A 270 12.24 37.36 16.46
N ILE A 271 11.44 36.35 16.79
CA ILE A 271 10.02 36.27 16.49
C ILE A 271 9.21 36.27 17.79
N ARG A 272 8.03 36.89 17.76
CA ARG A 272 7.15 37.02 18.94
C ARG A 272 5.71 36.69 18.57
N LEU A 273 4.99 36.00 19.45
CA LEU A 273 3.55 35.80 19.35
C LEU A 273 2.82 37.15 19.49
N LYS A 274 1.79 37.40 18.68
CA LYS A 274 0.98 38.62 18.78
C LYS A 274 -0.13 38.53 19.81
#